data_AF-A0A060DSU2-F1
#
_entry.id   AF-A0A060DSU2-F1
#
_cell.length_a   1.000
_cell.length_b   1.000
_cell.length_c   1.000
_cell.angle_alpha   90.00
_cell.angle_beta   90.00
_cell.angle_gamma   90.00
#
_symmetry.space_group_name_H-M   'P 1'
#
loop_
_entity.id
_entity.type
_entity.pdbx_description
1 polymer ?
#
loop_
_entity_poly.entity_id
_entity_poly.type
_entity_poly.pdbx_seq_one_letter_code
_entity_poly.pdbx_strand_id
1 'polypeptide(L)'
;MLASTTGMACWAPAVGAPDSARNCISNIRLDGLAPEQAVARIADLVRGVWRARVSGVALAAAVGQRLERSRPVSTSPTERAGHRGADTPPSASFPRP
;
A
#
# COMPACT_ATOMS: atom_id res chain seq x y z
N MET A 1 -4.13 4.91 37.42
CA MET A 1 -4.71 4.96 36.06
C MET A 1 -3.78 5.79 35.19
N LEU A 2 -3.07 5.18 34.24
CA LEU A 2 -2.34 5.94 33.23
C LEU A 2 -3.37 6.47 32.24
N ALA A 3 -3.50 7.80 32.14
CA ALA A 3 -4.43 8.43 31.22
C ALA A 3 -3.97 8.20 29.77
N SER A 4 -4.88 7.73 28.92
CA SER A 4 -4.63 7.55 27.49
C SER A 4 -4.87 8.87 26.75
N THR A 5 -3.90 9.31 25.95
CA THR A 5 -4.01 10.52 25.12
C THR A 5 -4.31 10.14 23.67
N THR A 6 -4.99 11.03 22.94
CA THR A 6 -5.29 10.89 21.50
C THR A 6 -4.91 12.15 20.76
N GLY A 7 -4.27 12.00 19.59
CA GLY A 7 -4.02 13.07 18.62
C GLY A 7 -4.93 12.95 17.40
N MET A 8 -5.34 14.08 16.82
CA MET A 8 -6.16 14.12 15.60
C MET A 8 -5.59 15.11 14.58
N ALA A 9 -5.73 14.79 13.29
CA ALA A 9 -5.34 15.65 12.17
C ALA A 9 -6.40 15.61 11.06
N CYS A 10 -6.73 16.77 10.49
CA CYS A 10 -7.69 16.91 9.39
C CYS A 10 -7.21 18.01 8.44
N TRP A 11 -7.34 17.80 7.13
CA TRP A 11 -7.11 18.82 6.11
C TRP A 11 -8.40 19.60 5.87
N ALA A 12 -8.33 20.94 5.94
CA ALA A 12 -9.45 21.85 5.69
C ALA A 12 -10.76 21.44 6.43
N PRO A 13 -10.75 21.43 7.79
CA PRO A 13 -11.90 20.97 8.57
C PRO A 13 -13.14 21.83 8.33
N ALA A 14 -14.31 21.18 8.22
CA ALA A 14 -15.61 21.82 8.08
C ALA A 14 -16.62 21.22 9.08
N VAL A 15 -17.59 22.02 9.50
CA VAL A 15 -18.68 21.55 10.39
C VAL A 15 -19.49 20.48 9.67
N GLY A 16 -19.77 19.37 10.36
CA GLY A 16 -20.48 18.23 9.78
C GLY A 16 -19.63 17.29 8.92
N ALA A 17 -18.32 17.50 8.82
CA ALA A 17 -17.42 16.58 8.14
C ALA A 17 -17.43 15.19 8.83
N PRO A 18 -17.46 14.09 8.05
CA PRO A 18 -17.51 12.74 8.62
C PRO A 18 -16.20 12.39 9.33
N ASP A 19 -16.26 11.46 10.29
CA ASP A 19 -15.07 10.93 10.97
C ASP A 19 -14.05 10.36 10.00
N SER A 20 -14.48 9.74 8.91
CA SER A 20 -13.59 9.22 7.87
C SER A 20 -12.72 10.29 7.19
N ALA A 21 -13.04 11.58 7.35
CA ALA A 21 -12.24 12.69 6.83
C ALA A 21 -11.05 13.07 7.72
N ARG A 22 -10.99 12.60 8.98
CA ARG A 22 -9.88 12.87 9.90
C ARG A 22 -9.01 11.63 10.12
N ASN A 23 -7.76 11.85 10.50
CA ASN A 23 -6.87 10.80 11.00
C ASN A 23 -6.75 10.92 12.52
N CYS A 24 -6.75 9.79 13.22
CA CYS A 24 -6.56 9.74 14.66
C CYS A 24 -5.39 8.81 15.02
N ILE A 25 -4.60 9.23 16.01
CA ILE A 25 -3.61 8.39 16.69
C ILE A 25 -4.07 8.31 18.14
N SER A 26 -4.61 7.16 18.53
CA SER A 26 -5.15 6.91 19.87
C SER A 26 -4.20 6.03 20.69
N ASN A 27 -4.59 5.74 21.93
CA ASN A 27 -3.88 4.83 22.82
C ASN A 27 -2.44 5.27 23.14
N ILE A 28 -2.20 6.58 23.23
CA ILE A 28 -0.90 7.14 23.59
C ILE A 28 -0.73 7.03 25.10
N ARG A 29 0.10 6.08 25.55
CA ARG A 29 0.39 5.75 26.95
C ARG A 29 1.60 4.80 27.02
N LEU A 30 2.23 4.70 28.20
CA LEU A 30 3.42 3.87 28.43
C LEU A 30 3.20 2.38 28.13
N ASP A 31 2.01 1.86 28.42
CA ASP A 31 1.55 0.48 28.16
C ASP A 31 0.90 0.31 26.77
N GLY A 32 0.95 1.34 25.93
CA GLY A 32 0.39 1.37 24.59
C GLY A 32 1.39 1.95 23.60
N LEU A 33 1.01 3.06 22.94
CA LEU A 33 1.93 3.82 22.12
C LEU A 33 2.70 4.81 23.01
N ALA A 34 3.99 4.56 23.22
CA ALA A 34 4.83 5.46 24.01
C ALA A 34 4.78 6.91 23.45
N PRO A 35 4.73 7.94 24.31
CA PRO A 35 4.61 9.33 23.90
C PRO A 35 5.64 9.76 22.85
N GLU A 36 6.90 9.34 22.99
CA GLU A 36 8.00 9.68 22.08
C GLU A 36 7.75 9.12 20.67
N GLN A 37 7.25 7.87 20.60
CA GLN A 37 6.86 7.25 19.34
C GLN A 37 5.61 7.91 18.76
N ALA A 38 4.67 8.31 19.61
CA ALA A 38 3.47 9.03 19.17
C ALA A 38 3.82 10.36 18.52
N VAL A 39 4.75 11.13 19.09
CA VAL A 39 5.23 12.40 18.53
C VAL A 39 5.78 12.19 17.11
N ALA A 40 6.63 11.17 16.92
CA ALA A 40 7.17 10.85 15.60
C ALA A 40 6.06 10.52 14.58
N ARG A 41 5.10 9.65 14.97
CA ARG A 41 3.98 9.27 14.10
C ARG A 41 3.06 10.44 13.78
N ILE A 42 2.77 11.30 14.75
CA ILE A 42 1.98 12.52 14.56
C ILE A 42 2.69 13.46 13.59
N ALA A 43 4.00 13.66 13.75
CA ALA A 43 4.77 14.53 12.86
C ALA A 43 4.75 14.02 11.41
N ASP A 44 4.91 12.71 11.20
CA ASP A 44 4.83 12.12 9.86
C ASP A 44 3.43 12.18 9.27
N LEU A 45 2.40 11.96 10.09
CA LEU A 45 1.00 12.13 9.69
C LEU A 45 0.73 13.56 9.23
N VAL A 46 1.11 14.57 10.01
CA VAL A 46 0.94 15.99 9.66
C VAL A 46 1.67 16.33 8.36
N ARG A 47 2.92 15.88 8.20
CA ARG A 47 3.67 16.05 6.95
C ARG A 47 3.00 15.36 5.77
N GLY A 48 2.38 14.20 5.99
CA GLY A 48 1.64 13.46 4.98
C GLY A 48 0.39 14.21 4.54
N VAL A 49 -0.44 14.64 5.50
CA VAL A 49 -1.63 15.46 5.28
C VAL A 49 -1.27 16.72 4.50
N TRP A 50 -0.22 17.44 4.91
CA TRP A 50 0.18 18.69 4.28
C TRP A 50 0.66 18.51 2.83
N ARG A 51 1.48 17.47 2.57
CA ARG A 51 2.00 17.19 1.23
C ARG A 51 0.92 16.70 0.27
N ALA A 52 -0.02 15.88 0.77
CA ALA A 52 -1.07 15.30 -0.06
C ALA A 52 -2.31 16.21 -0.18
N ARG A 53 -2.44 17.22 0.70
CA ARG A 53 -3.64 18.07 0.84
C ARG A 53 -4.93 17.25 0.98
N VAL A 54 -4.83 16.09 1.62
CA VAL A 54 -5.93 15.19 1.97
C VAL A 54 -5.65 14.56 3.33
N SER A 55 -6.70 14.16 4.03
CA SER A 55 -6.65 13.47 5.32
C SER A 55 -7.59 12.26 5.33
N GLY A 56 -7.67 11.58 6.46
CA GLY A 56 -8.59 10.46 6.63
C GLY A 56 -8.23 9.27 5.75
N VAL A 57 -9.27 8.59 5.25
CA VAL A 57 -9.13 7.43 4.34
C VAL A 57 -8.45 7.80 3.02
N ALA A 58 -8.62 9.03 2.53
CA ALA A 58 -8.00 9.48 1.29
C ALA A 58 -6.48 9.56 1.41
N LEU A 59 -5.95 9.97 2.58
CA LEU A 59 -4.51 9.96 2.82
C LEU A 59 -3.94 8.53 2.86
N ALA A 60 -4.65 7.59 3.48
CA ALA A 60 -4.23 6.19 3.52
C ALA A 60 -4.13 5.60 2.10
N ALA A 61 -5.12 5.87 1.24
CA ALA A 61 -5.09 5.46 -0.16
C ALA A 61 -3.91 6.08 -0.92
N ALA A 62 -3.65 7.38 -0.74
CA ALA A 62 -2.53 8.07 -1.39
C ALA A 62 -1.16 7.51 -0.96
N VAL A 63 -1.00 7.14 0.31
CA VAL A 63 0.22 6.48 0.82
C VAL A 63 0.39 5.09 0.21
N GLY A 64 -0.68 4.29 0.17
CA GLY A 64 -0.66 2.96 -0.44
C GLY A 64 -0.21 3.00 -1.91
N GLN A 65 -0.76 3.93 -2.70
CA GLN A 65 -0.35 4.09 -4.10
C GLN A 65 1.11 4.52 -4.25
N ARG A 66 1.64 5.34 -3.33
CA ARG A 66 3.05 5.74 -3.34
C ARG A 66 3.96 4.56 -3.00
N LEU A 67 3.59 3.75 -2.00
CA LEU A 67 4.36 2.57 -1.63
C LEU A 67 4.42 1.56 -2.78
N GLU A 68 3.30 1.31 -3.46
CA GLU A 68 3.27 0.43 -4.62
C GLU A 68 4.13 0.96 -5.77
N ARG A 69 4.05 2.27 -6.06
CA ARG A 69 4.86 2.90 -7.10
C ARG A 69 6.36 2.89 -6.80
N SER A 70 6.73 2.97 -5.53
CA SER A 70 8.12 2.89 -5.08
C SER A 70 8.64 1.46 -4.98
N ARG A 71 7.78 0.44 -5.15
CA ARG A 71 8.20 -0.95 -5.09
C ARG A 71 9.07 -1.26 -6.32
N PRO A 72 10.28 -1.84 -6.14
CA PRO A 72 11.12 -2.20 -7.28
C PRO A 72 10.39 -3.22 -8.15
N VAL A 73 10.33 -2.94 -9.46
CA VAL A 73 9.76 -3.86 -10.44
C VAL A 73 10.59 -5.14 -10.44
N SER A 74 9.98 -6.25 -10.03
CA SER A 74 10.62 -7.56 -10.10
C SER A 74 10.67 -8.00 -11.56
N THR A 75 11.74 -7.65 -12.27
CA THR A 75 12.00 -8.20 -13.62
C THR A 75 12.62 -9.58 -13.47
N SER A 76 11.77 -10.60 -13.27
CA SER A 76 12.18 -11.99 -13.44
C SER A 76 12.17 -12.32 -14.94
N PRO A 77 13.29 -12.75 -15.56
CA PRO A 77 13.27 -13.20 -16.95
C PRO A 77 12.74 -14.63 -16.99
N THR A 78 11.46 -14.84 -17.33
CA THR A 78 10.93 -16.23 -17.42
C THR A 78 10.10 -16.56 -18.66
N GLU A 79 9.88 -15.65 -19.62
CA GLU A 79 9.08 -16.01 -20.81
C GLU A 79 9.73 -15.64 -22.16
N ARG A 80 10.87 -16.28 -22.46
CA ARG A 80 11.26 -16.59 -23.86
C ARG A 80 11.99 -17.93 -23.94
N ALA A 81 11.31 -19.01 -23.58
CA ALA A 81 11.68 -20.35 -24.02
C ALA A 81 10.50 -20.91 -24.83
N GLY A 82 10.31 -20.35 -26.03
CA GLY A 82 9.35 -20.85 -26.98
C GLY A 82 9.82 -22.17 -27.60
N HIS A 83 9.14 -23.26 -27.24
CA HIS A 83 8.72 -24.35 -28.12
C HIS A 83 9.48 -24.48 -29.46
N ARG A 84 10.49 -25.35 -29.53
CA ARG A 84 10.80 -26.08 -30.78
C ARG A 84 10.40 -27.52 -30.57
N GLY A 85 9.20 -27.84 -31.05
CA GLY A 85 8.66 -29.20 -31.11
C GLY A 85 9.49 -30.07 -32.05
N ALA A 86 9.56 -31.35 -31.71
CA ALA A 86 10.28 -32.38 -32.44
C ALA A 86 9.62 -32.66 -33.79
N ASP A 87 10.40 -32.55 -34.87
CA ASP A 87 10.04 -33.03 -36.20
C ASP A 87 10.28 -34.55 -36.27
N THR A 88 9.22 -35.34 -36.06
CA THR A 88 9.21 -36.77 -36.41
C THR A 88 8.48 -36.92 -37.75
N PRO A 89 9.12 -37.38 -38.84
CA PRO A 89 8.44 -37.60 -40.10
C PRO A 89 7.56 -38.86 -40.04
N PRO A 90 6.33 -38.86 -40.61
CA PRO A 90 5.49 -40.06 -40.64
C PRO A 90 5.99 -41.06 -41.70
N SER A 91 6.18 -42.31 -41.27
CA SER A 91 6.47 -43.47 -42.11
C SER A 91 5.30 -43.77 -43.06
N ALA A 92 5.52 -43.63 -44.37
CA ALA A 92 4.55 -44.04 -45.38
C ALA A 92 4.56 -45.58 -45.53
N SER A 93 3.43 -46.22 -45.28
CA SER A 93 3.14 -47.60 -45.69
C SER A 93 1.84 -47.62 -46.46
N PHE A 94 1.94 -47.73 -47.79
CA PHE A 94 0.81 -48.01 -48.68
C PHE A 94 0.82 -49.51 -49.02
N PRO A 95 -0.29 -50.24 -48.87
CA PRO A 95 -0.60 -51.36 -49.74
C PRO A 95 -1.75 -50.89 -50.68
N ARG A 96 -1.82 -51.26 -51.96
CA ARG A 96 -2.23 -52.56 -52.55
C ARG A 96 -2.34 -52.38 -54.08
N PRO A 97 -2.45 -53.45 -54.89
CA PRO A 97 -3.40 -53.49 -56.00
C PRO A 97 -4.76 -54.05 -55.57
#